data_AF-A0A7V3MM32-F1
#
_entry.id   AF-A0A7V3MM32-F1
#
_cell.length_a   1.000
_cell.length_b   1.000
_cell.length_c   1.000
_cell.angle_alpha   90.00
_cell.angle_beta   90.00
_cell.angle_gamma   90.00
#
_symmetry.space_group_name_H-M   'P 1'
#
loop_
_entity.id
_entity.type
_entity.pdbx_description
1 polymer ?
#
loop_
_entity_poly.entity_id
_entity_poly.type
_entity_poly.pdbx_seq_one_letter_code
_entity_poly.pdbx_strand_id
1 'polypeptide(L)' 'MNRGGFSWKRLVGISAAKSRISRRIGIPLTRSGRQRKFGAAAGCAVICASVLLALVVAASLVPAK' A
#
# COMPACT_ATOMS: atom_id res chain seq x y z
N MET A 1 -2.33 -4.74 12.75
CA MET A 1 -3.73 -4.38 13.07
C MET A 1 -4.65 -4.58 11.86
N ASN A 2 -5.63 -5.48 11.97
CA ASN A 2 -7.06 -5.23 11.69
C ASN A 2 -7.82 -6.49 12.15
N ARG A 3 -8.66 -6.31 13.17
CA ARG A 3 -9.51 -7.35 13.75
C ARG A 3 -10.43 -7.85 12.64
N GLY A 4 -10.40 -9.15 12.38
CA GLY A 4 -11.24 -9.84 11.39
C GLY A 4 -12.72 -9.81 11.76
N GLY A 5 -13.32 -8.62 11.78
CA GLY A 5 -14.74 -8.43 12.02
C GLY A 5 -15.54 -9.05 10.89
N PHE A 6 -16.44 -9.96 11.25
CA PHE A 6 -17.37 -10.62 10.33
C PHE A 6 -18.13 -9.54 9.56
N SER A 7 -17.99 -9.52 8.23
CA SER A 7 -18.66 -8.53 7.38
C SER A 7 -19.67 -9.24 6.51
N TRP A 8 -20.94 -8.90 6.69
CA TRP A 8 -22.05 -9.35 5.84
C TRP A 8 -21.78 -9.09 4.34
N LYS A 9 -21.04 -8.02 4.01
CA LYS A 9 -20.63 -7.71 2.63
C LYS A 9 -19.60 -8.68 2.04
N ARG A 10 -18.87 -9.42 2.89
CA ARG A 10 -17.98 -10.52 2.49
C ARG A 10 -18.77 -11.82 2.34
N LEU A 11 -19.71 -12.09 3.24
CA LEU A 11 -20.55 -13.29 3.22
C LEU A 11 -21.51 -13.31 2.02
N VAL A 12 -22.15 -12.16 1.73
CA VAL A 12 -23.02 -11.94 0.56
C VAL A 12 -22.22 -11.93 -0.76
N GLY A 13 -20.89 -12.05 -0.72
CA GLY A 13 -20.07 -12.26 -1.92
C GLY A 13 -19.83 -11.01 -2.79
N ILE A 14 -20.33 -9.83 -2.39
CA ILE A 14 -20.14 -8.57 -3.14
C ILE A 14 -18.64 -8.26 -3.34
N SER A 15 -17.80 -8.56 -2.32
CA SER A 15 -16.34 -8.41 -2.44
C SER A 15 -15.73 -9.41 -3.45
N ALA A 16 -16.24 -10.64 -3.49
CA ALA A 16 -15.76 -11.66 -4.43
C ALA A 16 -16.18 -11.33 -5.87
N ALA A 17 -17.41 -10.83 -6.08
CA ALA A 17 -17.90 -10.40 -7.39
C ALA A 17 -17.03 -9.28 -7.99
N LYS A 18 -16.74 -8.22 -7.22
CA LYS A 18 -15.83 -7.14 -7.65
C LYS A 18 -14.43 -7.66 -8.00
N SER A 19 -13.93 -8.64 -7.26
CA SER A 19 -12.63 -9.27 -7.55
C SER A 19 -12.66 -10.13 -8.83
N ARG A 20 -13.75 -10.84 -9.11
CA ARG A 20 -13.93 -11.63 -10.34
C ARG A 20 -14.02 -10.72 -11.57
N ILE A 21 -14.83 -9.65 -11.49
CA ILE A 21 -14.96 -8.66 -12.57
C ILE A 21 -13.61 -8.00 -12.81
N SER A 22 -12.93 -7.54 -11.75
CA SER A 22 -11.62 -6.92 -11.84
C SER A 22 -10.56 -7.81 -12.52
N ARG A 23 -10.62 -9.15 -12.32
CA ARG A 23 -9.75 -10.11 -13.01
C ARG A 23 -10.11 -10.30 -14.48
N ARG A 24 -11.39 -10.19 -14.84
CA ARG A 24 -11.85 -10.28 -16.24
C ARG A 24 -11.48 -9.03 -17.05
N ILE A 25 -11.61 -7.85 -16.46
CA ILE A 25 -11.35 -6.56 -17.15
C ILE A 25 -9.91 -6.06 -16.98
N GLY A 26 -9.08 -6.71 -16.15
CA GLY A 26 -7.69 -6.30 -15.86
C GLY A 26 -7.54 -5.03 -14.99
N ILE A 27 -8.60 -4.23 -14.84
CA ILE A 27 -8.60 -2.97 -14.09
C ILE A 27 -8.95 -3.23 -12.61
N PRO A 28 -8.13 -2.79 -11.64
CA PRO A 28 -8.40 -2.90 -10.21
C PRO A 28 -9.56 -1.98 -9.78
N LEU A 29 -10.76 -2.54 -9.75
CA LEU A 29 -11.98 -1.82 -9.30
C LEU A 29 -12.04 -1.60 -7.79
N THR A 30 -11.21 -2.31 -7.02
CA THR A 30 -11.21 -2.22 -5.55
C THR A 30 -10.13 -1.27 -5.05
N ARG A 31 -10.47 -0.47 -4.03
CA ARG A 31 -9.53 0.41 -3.32
C ARG A 31 -8.32 -0.38 -2.80
N SER A 32 -8.56 -1.58 -2.26
CA SER A 32 -7.52 -2.49 -1.79
C SER A 32 -6.62 -3.00 -2.92
N GLY A 33 -7.17 -3.30 -4.10
CA GLY A 33 -6.38 -3.72 -5.27
C GLY A 33 -5.49 -2.61 -5.79
N ARG A 34 -6.00 -1.36 -5.84
CA ARG A 34 -5.18 -0.19 -6.17
C ARG A 34 -4.06 0.02 -5.15
N GLN A 35 -4.39 -0.01 -3.85
CA GLN A 35 -3.39 0.15 -2.79
C GLN A 35 -2.29 -0.90 -2.82
N ARG A 36 -2.57 -2.13 -3.27
CA ARG A 36 -1.53 -3.16 -3.46
C ARG A 36 -0.63 -2.85 -4.65
N LYS A 37 -1.17 -2.40 -5.79
CA LYS A 37 -0.36 -2.03 -6.96
C LYS A 37 0.47 -0.77 -6.70
N PHE A 38 -0.15 0.27 -6.17
CA PHE A 38 0.54 1.51 -5.80
C PHE A 38 1.48 1.32 -4.62
N GLY A 39 1.12 0.50 -3.63
CA GLY A 39 2.00 0.18 -2.51
C GLY A 39 3.22 -0.65 -2.93
N ALA A 40 3.06 -1.58 -3.88
CA ALA A 40 4.20 -2.32 -4.45
C ALA A 40 5.15 -1.39 -5.22
N ALA A 41 4.60 -0.42 -5.97
CA ALA A 41 5.41 0.57 -6.69
C ALA A 41 6.06 1.61 -5.76
N ALA A 42 5.33 2.10 -4.75
CA ALA A 42 5.77 3.15 -3.86
C ALA A 42 6.64 2.63 -2.69
N GLY A 43 6.58 1.34 -2.36
CA GLY A 43 7.27 0.77 -1.20
C GLY A 43 8.78 0.99 -1.24
N CYS A 44 9.41 0.77 -2.39
CA CYS A 44 10.85 1.00 -2.54
C CYS A 44 11.21 2.49 -2.45
N ALA A 45 10.43 3.36 -3.11
CA ALA A 45 10.64 4.80 -3.11
C ALA A 45 10.51 5.42 -1.71
N VAL A 46 9.55 4.96 -0.90
CA VAL A 46 9.37 5.44 0.48
C VAL A 46 10.55 5.02 1.38
N ILE A 47 11.04 3.79 1.24
CA ILE A 47 12.20 3.31 1.99
C ILE A 47 13.45 4.11 1.58
N CYS A 48 13.73 4.23 0.29
CA CYS A 48 14.85 5.03 -0.21
C CYS A 48 14.77 6.49 0.25
N ALA A 49 13.59 7.12 0.15
CA ALA A 49 13.41 8.51 0.60
C ALA A 49 13.61 8.66 2.11
N SER A 50 13.14 7.71 2.92
CA SER A 50 13.34 7.74 4.38
C SER A 50 14.81 7.57 4.78
N VAL A 51 15.56 6.71 4.08
CA VAL A 51 16.99 6.50 4.32
C VAL A 51 17.79 7.74 3.90
N LEU A 52 17.50 8.31 2.73
CA LEU A 52 18.14 9.53 2.27
C LEU A 52 17.87 10.71 3.22
N LEU A 53 16.62 10.87 3.67
CA LEU A 53 16.26 11.90 4.65
C LEU A 53 17.02 11.69 5.96
N ALA A 54 17.11 10.46 6.46
CA ALA A 54 17.87 10.14 7.67
C ALA A 54 19.36 10.44 7.53
N LEU A 55 19.96 10.14 6.36
CA LEU A 55 21.37 10.46 6.08
C LEU A 55 21.62 11.97 5.99
N VAL A 56 20.72 12.72 5.36
CA VAL A 56 20.80 14.19 5.30
C VAL A 56 20.69 14.81 6.69
N VAL A 57 19.74 14.34 7.51
CA VAL A 57 19.60 14.81 8.89
C VAL A 57 20.84 14.46 9.70
N ALA A 58 21.36 13.22 9.60
CA ALA A 58 22.58 12.82 10.29
C ALA A 58 23.79 13.68 9.87
N ALA A 59 23.97 13.94 8.58
CA ALA A 59 25.04 14.81 8.08
C ALA A 59 24.91 16.26 8.56
N SER A 60 23.68 16.78 8.66
CA SER A 60 23.44 18.15 9.17
C SER A 60 23.64 18.28 10.68
N LEU A 61 23.65 17.17 11.41
CA LEU A 61 23.89 17.11 12.86
C LEU A 61 25.35 16.82 13.20
N VAL A 62 26.21 16.48 12.22
CA VAL A 62 27.66 16.39 12.42
C VAL A 62 28.24 17.80 12.32
N PRO A 63 28.70 18.41 13.42
CA PRO A 63 29.44 19.66 13.32
C PRO A 63 30.74 19.37 12.56
N ALA A 64 30.92 20.03 11.42
CA ALA A 64 32.20 20.09 10.73
C ALA A 64 33.24 20.62 11.73
N LYS A 65 34.15 19.74 12.13
CA LYS A 65 35.29 20.08 12.98
C LYS A 65 36.31 20.88 12.20
#